data_AF-A0A1V6CKY6-F1
#
_entry.id   AF-A0A1V6CKY6-F1
#
_cell.length_a   1.000
_cell.length_b   1.000
_cell.length_c   1.000
_cell.angle_alpha   90.00
_cell.angle_beta   90.00
_cell.angle_gamma   90.00
#
_symmetry.space_group_name_H-M   'P 1'
#
loop_
_entity.id
_entity.type
_entity.pdbx_description
1 polymer ?
#
loop_
_entity_poly.entity_id
_entity_poly.type
_entity_poly.pdbx_seq_one_letter_code
_entity_poly.pdbx_strand_id
1 'polypeptide(L)'
;MSGWVAGIFFSLILLFATIFTRGRAESGVGYLSSFPFWQASRQLKSFLGSGPLTPGGSYANLVHLGSLIFLHFGDYPEGMTYQIESLRLGEEARVKTSHMTAIILGSMLVGLLVHYYVFLNMAYEWGSNTLGGGTTAGGYGVSIARREWEEVSRIADGNALKPDWNRNGYTLAAFGMTALLVLIRTRFPRSPFHPLGFVMTMSYGYAYWGSYLTIWAFKAIILRLGGVRLYHHLAPVFVGLVMGQIVALSFVWPVWALFSPDEWKVRADPLIYF
;
A
#
# COMPACT_ATOMS: atom_id res chain seq x y z
N MET A 1 19.14 -5.27 -16.22
CA MET A 1 17.88 -4.68 -16.74
C MET A 1 18.25 -3.57 -17.73
N SER A 2 17.56 -3.46 -18.85
CA SER A 2 17.76 -2.35 -19.80
C SER A 2 17.37 -1.00 -19.18
N GLY A 3 18.10 0.06 -19.52
CA GLY A 3 17.97 1.37 -18.86
C GLY A 3 16.58 2.00 -19.01
N TRP A 4 15.93 1.84 -20.16
CA TRP A 4 14.59 2.39 -20.38
C TRP A 4 13.50 1.64 -19.58
N VAL A 5 13.59 0.31 -19.44
CA VAL A 5 12.69 -0.48 -18.59
C VAL A 5 12.84 -0.05 -17.14
N ALA A 6 14.09 0.10 -16.68
CA ALA A 6 14.40 0.61 -15.35
C ALA A 6 13.81 2.01 -15.13
N GLY A 7 14.02 2.91 -16.09
CA GLY A 7 13.50 4.28 -16.05
C GLY A 7 11.98 4.32 -15.88
N ILE A 8 11.23 3.65 -16.75
CA ILE A 8 9.77 3.61 -16.65
C ILE A 8 9.32 2.98 -15.33
N PHE A 9 9.95 1.88 -14.93
CA PHE A 9 9.63 1.15 -13.72
C PHE A 9 9.75 2.02 -12.45
N PHE A 10 10.91 2.63 -12.23
CA PHE A 10 11.14 3.48 -11.07
C PHE A 10 10.35 4.79 -11.13
N SER A 11 10.14 5.36 -12.32
CA SER A 11 9.26 6.52 -12.48
C SER A 11 7.82 6.21 -12.10
N LEU A 12 7.29 5.04 -12.44
CA LEU A 12 5.94 4.62 -12.02
C LEU A 12 5.85 4.46 -10.50
N ILE A 13 6.87 3.85 -9.86
CA ILE A 13 6.91 3.73 -8.39
C ILE A 13 6.88 5.10 -7.72
N LEU A 14 7.73 6.04 -8.16
CA LEU A 14 7.78 7.39 -7.61
C LEU A 14 6.49 8.17 -7.87
N LEU A 15 5.89 7.99 -9.05
CA LEU A 15 4.61 8.59 -9.40
C LEU A 15 3.50 8.10 -8.47
N PHE A 16 3.41 6.78 -8.24
CA PHE A 16 2.42 6.20 -7.33
C PHE A 16 2.65 6.65 -5.89
N ALA A 17 3.91 6.65 -5.41
CA ALA A 17 4.27 7.15 -4.08
C ALA A 17 3.84 8.61 -3.89
N THR A 18 4.12 9.46 -4.88
CA THR A 18 3.79 10.90 -4.82
C THR A 18 2.29 11.14 -4.84
N ILE A 19 1.55 10.48 -5.73
CA ILE A 19 0.08 10.60 -5.83
C ILE A 19 -0.58 10.11 -4.55
N PHE A 20 -0.12 8.98 -4.01
CA PHE A 20 -0.65 8.43 -2.77
C PHE A 20 -0.36 9.34 -1.56
N THR A 21 0.86 9.83 -1.45
CA THR A 21 1.27 10.76 -0.39
C THR A 21 0.46 12.06 -0.43
N ARG A 22 0.28 12.63 -1.62
CA ARG A 22 -0.59 13.79 -1.83
C ARG A 22 -2.04 13.46 -1.53
N GLY A 23 -2.49 12.27 -1.93
CA GLY A 23 -3.75 11.64 -1.57
C GLY A 23 -4.04 11.75 -0.08
N ARG A 24 -3.14 11.20 0.73
CA ARG A 24 -3.24 11.24 2.20
C ARG A 24 -3.19 12.66 2.74
N ALA A 25 -2.27 13.50 2.27
CA ALA A 25 -2.12 14.87 2.75
C ALA A 25 -3.38 15.73 2.50
N GLU A 26 -4.03 15.56 1.34
CA GLU A 26 -5.22 16.36 0.98
C GLU A 26 -6.53 15.80 1.56
N SER A 27 -6.67 14.47 1.64
CA SER A 27 -7.93 13.84 2.08
C SER A 27 -7.97 13.40 3.53
N GLY A 28 -6.81 13.25 4.18
CA GLY A 28 -6.69 12.63 5.50
C GLY A 28 -7.09 11.15 5.51
N VAL A 29 -7.16 10.49 4.34
CA VAL A 29 -7.46 9.06 4.26
C VAL A 29 -6.32 8.27 4.90
N GLY A 30 -6.57 7.74 6.09
CA GLY A 30 -5.58 7.01 6.89
C GLY A 30 -5.28 5.59 6.41
N TYR A 31 -5.79 5.16 5.25
CA TYR A 31 -5.66 3.79 4.79
C TYR A 31 -4.35 3.56 4.03
N LEU A 32 -3.73 2.40 4.28
CA LEU A 32 -2.44 1.99 3.71
C LEU A 32 -2.62 1.36 2.34
N SER A 33 -3.52 0.39 2.21
CA SER A 33 -3.67 -0.38 0.97
C SER A 33 -4.48 0.31 -0.15
N SER A 34 -4.59 1.64 -0.12
CA SER A 34 -5.12 2.46 -1.24
C SER A 34 -4.05 2.68 -2.32
N PHE A 35 -2.83 2.16 -2.12
CA PHE A 35 -1.78 2.11 -3.13
C PHE A 35 -2.07 1.05 -4.22
N PRO A 36 -1.75 1.30 -5.50
CA PRO A 36 -1.94 0.34 -6.58
C PRO A 36 -0.89 -0.79 -6.54
N PHE A 37 -1.12 -1.80 -5.68
CA PHE A 37 -0.27 -2.99 -5.59
C PHE A 37 -0.01 -3.61 -6.95
N TRP A 38 1.22 -4.09 -7.17
CA TRP A 38 1.66 -4.81 -8.36
C TRP A 38 1.68 -4.01 -9.66
N GLN A 39 1.16 -2.79 -9.70
CA GLN A 39 0.86 -2.15 -10.98
C GLN A 39 2.10 -1.70 -11.74
N ALA A 40 3.22 -1.33 -11.10
CA ALA A 40 4.38 -0.77 -11.80
C ALA A 40 4.93 -1.71 -12.90
N SER A 41 5.26 -2.96 -12.57
CA SER A 41 5.71 -3.96 -13.56
C SER A 41 4.55 -4.54 -14.35
N ARG A 42 3.38 -4.79 -13.72
CA ARG A 42 2.27 -5.43 -14.42
C ARG A 42 1.66 -4.54 -15.48
N GLN A 43 1.60 -3.22 -15.27
CA GLN A 43 1.07 -2.27 -16.24
C GLN A 43 2.06 -2.15 -17.41
N LEU A 44 3.36 -2.10 -17.15
CA LEU A 44 4.39 -2.18 -18.20
C LEU A 44 4.24 -3.45 -19.05
N LYS A 45 4.13 -4.62 -18.41
CA LYS A 45 3.90 -5.91 -19.07
C LYS A 45 2.56 -5.95 -19.84
N SER A 46 1.51 -5.35 -19.29
CA SER A 46 0.16 -5.29 -19.89
C SER A 46 0.13 -4.45 -21.16
N PHE A 47 0.83 -3.31 -21.20
CA PHE A 47 0.87 -2.43 -22.38
C PHE A 47 1.80 -2.96 -23.48
N LEU A 48 2.96 -3.51 -23.12
CA LEU A 48 3.98 -3.90 -24.09
C LEU A 48 3.91 -5.37 -24.50
N GLY A 49 3.37 -6.24 -23.65
CA GLY A 49 3.59 -7.68 -23.75
C GLY A 49 5.06 -8.06 -23.46
N SER A 50 5.41 -9.30 -23.79
CA SER A 50 6.76 -9.85 -23.55
C SER A 50 7.78 -9.48 -24.64
N GLY A 51 7.35 -9.30 -25.89
CA GLY A 51 8.26 -9.11 -27.02
C GLY A 51 9.24 -7.94 -26.85
N PRO A 52 8.77 -6.69 -26.62
CA PRO A 52 9.65 -5.55 -26.38
C PRO A 52 10.49 -5.67 -25.09
N LEU A 53 10.04 -6.48 -24.14
CA LEU A 53 10.73 -6.71 -22.88
C LEU A 53 11.82 -7.78 -22.99
N THR A 54 11.85 -8.59 -24.05
CA THR A 54 12.86 -9.63 -24.29
C THR A 54 13.71 -9.34 -25.53
N PRO A 55 14.46 -8.22 -25.58
CA PRO A 55 15.29 -7.89 -26.73
C PRO A 55 16.36 -8.97 -26.95
N GLY A 56 16.52 -9.42 -28.19
CA GLY A 56 17.48 -10.47 -28.55
C GLY A 56 17.23 -11.84 -27.89
N GLY A 57 16.00 -12.11 -27.43
CA GLY A 57 15.65 -13.37 -26.75
C GLY A 57 16.09 -13.44 -25.28
N SER A 58 16.64 -12.36 -24.71
CA SER A 58 17.03 -12.34 -23.30
C SER A 58 15.83 -12.09 -22.37
N TYR A 59 15.66 -12.93 -21.36
CA TYR A 59 14.62 -12.78 -20.33
C TYR A 59 15.03 -11.87 -19.16
N ALA A 60 16.23 -11.25 -19.22
CA ALA A 60 16.80 -10.50 -18.12
C ALA A 60 15.87 -9.40 -17.59
N ASN A 61 15.21 -8.63 -18.45
CA ASN A 61 14.26 -7.59 -18.01
C ASN A 61 13.10 -8.17 -17.20
N LEU A 62 12.52 -9.29 -17.66
CA LEU A 62 11.40 -9.93 -16.99
C LEU A 62 11.82 -10.53 -15.64
N VAL A 63 12.99 -11.16 -15.59
CA VAL A 63 13.58 -11.66 -14.33
C VAL A 63 13.82 -10.50 -13.36
N HIS A 64 14.39 -9.39 -13.81
CA HIS A 64 14.59 -8.23 -12.95
C HIS A 64 13.28 -7.64 -12.44
N LEU A 65 12.28 -7.45 -13.32
CA LEU A 65 10.95 -6.96 -12.93
C LEU A 65 10.26 -7.89 -11.93
N GLY A 66 10.41 -9.21 -12.06
CA GLY A 66 9.92 -10.20 -11.10
C GLY A 66 10.68 -10.17 -9.77
N SER A 67 12.01 -10.02 -9.81
CA SER A 67 12.84 -9.95 -8.59
C SER A 67 12.60 -8.68 -7.78
N LEU A 68 12.23 -7.58 -8.44
CA LEU A 68 11.96 -6.28 -7.82
C LEU A 68 10.49 -6.11 -7.42
N ILE A 69 9.70 -7.18 -7.45
CA ILE A 69 8.26 -7.13 -7.14
C ILE A 69 7.97 -6.63 -5.73
N PHE A 70 8.91 -6.84 -4.79
CA PHE A 70 8.80 -6.34 -3.43
C PHE A 70 8.76 -4.79 -3.35
N LEU A 71 9.32 -4.08 -4.33
CA LEU A 71 9.24 -2.60 -4.38
C LEU A 71 7.83 -2.08 -4.72
N HIS A 72 6.92 -2.97 -5.12
CA HIS A 72 5.53 -2.66 -5.40
C HIS A 72 4.62 -2.90 -4.20
N PHE A 73 5.17 -3.49 -3.14
CA PHE A 73 4.45 -3.72 -1.90
C PHE A 73 4.39 -2.44 -1.08
N GLY A 74 3.28 -2.31 -0.35
CA GLY A 74 2.83 -1.09 0.31
C GLY A 74 3.91 -0.38 1.10
N ASP A 75 4.77 -1.10 1.82
CA ASP A 75 5.70 -0.46 2.75
C ASP A 75 6.70 0.52 2.11
N TYR A 76 7.14 0.31 0.85
CA TYR A 76 8.16 1.18 0.26
C TYR A 76 7.59 2.52 -0.24
N PRO A 77 6.57 2.55 -1.11
CA PRO A 77 5.96 3.80 -1.55
C PRO A 77 5.14 4.49 -0.45
N GLU A 78 4.53 3.72 0.45
CA GLU A 78 3.78 4.26 1.59
C GLU A 78 4.72 4.81 2.68
N GLY A 79 5.97 4.35 2.75
CA GLY A 79 7.00 4.90 3.64
C GLY A 79 7.11 6.44 3.56
N MET A 80 6.92 7.02 2.37
CA MET A 80 6.94 8.47 2.15
C MET A 80 5.82 9.19 2.93
N THR A 81 4.66 8.55 3.15
CA THR A 81 3.53 9.18 3.83
C THR A 81 3.79 9.35 5.31
N TYR A 82 4.35 8.33 5.96
CA TYR A 82 4.75 8.41 7.36
C TYR A 82 5.83 9.47 7.58
N GLN A 83 6.75 9.63 6.62
CA GLN A 83 7.79 10.65 6.69
C GLN A 83 7.20 12.06 6.64
N ILE A 84 6.26 12.35 5.73
CA ILE A 84 5.60 13.66 5.66
C ILE A 84 4.79 13.95 6.93
N GLU A 85 4.03 12.97 7.44
CA GLU A 85 3.27 13.11 8.68
C GLU A 85 4.20 13.38 9.87
N SER A 86 5.33 12.68 9.96
CA SER A 86 6.34 12.89 11.01
C SER A 86 6.99 14.27 10.94
N LEU A 87 7.33 14.73 9.72
CA LEU A 87 7.87 16.07 9.51
C LEU A 87 6.85 17.14 9.90
N ARG A 88 5.57 16.95 9.55
CA ARG A 88 4.49 17.86 9.91
C ARG A 88 4.27 17.94 11.42
N LEU A 89 4.28 16.79 12.11
CA LEU A 89 4.23 16.75 13.58
C LEU A 89 5.42 17.47 14.20
N GLY A 90 6.61 17.35 13.58
CA GLY A 90 7.80 18.11 13.98
C GLY A 90 7.62 19.61 13.89
N GLU A 91 7.01 20.10 12.81
CA GLU A 91 6.68 21.53 12.65
C GLU A 91 5.72 22.02 13.74
N GLU A 92 4.66 21.26 14.03
CA GLU A 92 3.67 21.60 15.06
C GLU A 92 4.27 21.59 16.47
N ALA A 93 5.18 20.66 16.73
CA ALA A 93 5.96 20.59 17.96
C ALA A 93 7.13 21.60 18.03
N ARG A 94 7.33 22.44 16.99
CA ARG A 94 8.44 23.40 16.87
C ARG A 94 9.83 22.76 16.93
N VAL A 95 9.95 21.51 16.48
CA VAL A 95 11.22 20.81 16.32
C VAL A 95 11.84 21.22 14.99
N LYS A 96 13.14 21.55 14.99
CA LYS A 96 13.82 21.88 13.71
C LYS A 96 13.78 20.66 12.78
N THR A 97 13.49 20.89 11.51
CA THR A 97 13.38 19.84 10.48
C THR A 97 14.61 18.93 10.45
N SER A 98 15.83 19.48 10.59
CA SER A 98 17.07 18.70 10.62
C SER A 98 17.12 17.69 11.78
N HIS A 99 16.63 18.05 12.96
CA HIS A 99 16.55 17.13 14.09
C HIS A 99 15.50 16.07 13.85
N MET A 100 14.34 16.44 13.31
CA MET A 100 13.29 15.47 12.96
C MET A 100 13.79 14.47 11.91
N THR A 101 14.48 14.93 10.86
CA THR A 101 15.11 14.06 9.86
C THR A 101 16.14 13.13 10.51
N ALA A 102 16.99 13.64 11.41
CA ALA A 102 17.96 12.80 12.12
C ALA A 102 17.29 11.74 13.00
N ILE A 103 16.20 12.08 13.69
CA ILE A 103 15.41 11.13 14.48
C ILE A 103 14.79 10.06 13.58
N ILE A 104 14.18 10.45 12.45
CA ILE A 104 13.59 9.51 11.48
C ILE A 104 14.67 8.55 10.96
N LEU A 105 15.80 9.07 10.47
CA LEU A 105 16.90 8.25 9.96
C LEU A 105 17.49 7.33 11.04
N GLY A 106 17.70 7.85 12.25
CA GLY A 106 18.18 7.06 13.38
C GLY A 106 17.21 5.94 13.76
N SER A 107 15.91 6.23 13.82
CA SER A 107 14.86 5.26 14.13
C SER A 107 14.74 4.19 13.04
N MET A 108 14.85 4.58 11.76
CA MET A 108 14.90 3.65 10.64
C MET A 108 16.11 2.72 10.73
N LEU A 109 17.30 3.25 11.07
CA LEU A 109 18.50 2.43 11.20
C LEU A 109 18.39 1.44 12.38
N VAL A 110 17.95 1.91 13.54
CA VAL A 110 17.75 1.04 14.71
C VAL A 110 16.69 -0.01 14.42
N GLY A 111 15.56 0.38 13.83
CA GLY A 111 14.50 -0.53 13.41
C GLY A 111 15.00 -1.58 12.43
N LEU A 112 15.82 -1.19 11.46
CA LEU A 112 16.43 -2.09 10.49
C LEU A 112 17.35 -3.11 11.17
N LEU A 113 18.22 -2.67 12.09
CA LEU A 113 19.14 -3.55 12.81
C LEU A 113 18.39 -4.55 13.71
N VAL A 114 17.40 -4.06 14.47
CA VAL A 114 16.56 -4.90 15.32
C VAL A 114 15.76 -5.88 14.47
N HIS A 115 15.17 -5.43 13.36
CA HIS A 115 14.43 -6.28 12.44
C HIS A 115 15.31 -7.38 11.86
N TYR A 116 16.50 -7.05 11.34
CA TYR A 116 17.43 -8.06 10.82
C TYR A 116 17.81 -9.07 11.89
N TYR A 117 18.17 -8.60 13.09
CA TYR A 117 18.53 -9.49 14.18
C TYR A 117 17.38 -10.44 14.52
N VAL A 118 16.19 -9.92 14.81
CA VAL A 118 15.03 -10.73 15.19
C VAL A 118 14.63 -11.67 14.05
N PHE A 119 14.43 -11.13 12.85
CA PHE A 119 13.97 -11.91 11.70
C PHE A 119 14.95 -13.01 11.32
N LEU A 120 16.25 -12.75 11.29
CA LEU A 120 17.25 -13.78 10.98
C LEU A 120 17.25 -14.89 12.04
N ASN A 121 17.24 -14.54 13.33
CA ASN A 121 17.18 -15.54 14.40
C ASN A 121 15.92 -16.42 14.27
N MET A 122 14.76 -15.80 14.08
CA MET A 122 13.51 -16.53 13.86
C MET A 122 13.57 -17.42 12.62
N ALA A 123 14.14 -16.91 11.52
CA ALA A 123 14.24 -17.63 10.26
C ALA A 123 15.20 -18.83 10.35
N TYR A 124 16.28 -18.74 11.13
CA TYR A 124 17.18 -19.86 11.38
C TYR A 124 16.60 -20.90 12.34
N GLU A 125 15.83 -20.48 13.34
CA GLU A 125 15.24 -21.37 14.35
C GLU A 125 14.01 -22.12 13.83
N TRP A 126 13.10 -21.41 13.17
CA TRP A 126 11.80 -21.96 12.74
C TRP A 126 11.67 -22.15 11.22
N GLY A 127 12.60 -21.60 10.44
CA GLY A 127 12.57 -21.62 8.99
C GLY A 127 11.69 -20.52 8.41
N SER A 128 12.22 -19.70 7.49
CA SER A 128 11.48 -18.57 6.90
C SER A 128 10.16 -18.96 6.22
N ASN A 129 10.02 -20.20 5.73
CA ASN A 129 8.80 -20.65 5.05
C ASN A 129 7.62 -20.85 6.01
N THR A 130 7.87 -21.11 7.29
CA THR A 130 6.84 -21.36 8.31
C THR A 130 6.37 -20.06 8.99
N LEU A 131 7.23 -19.03 9.02
CA LEU A 131 6.97 -17.77 9.74
C LEU A 131 5.89 -16.88 9.11
N GLY A 132 5.66 -16.99 7.80
CA GLY A 132 4.69 -16.14 7.07
C GLY A 132 3.30 -16.76 6.93
N GLY A 133 2.83 -17.53 7.92
CA GLY A 133 1.57 -18.28 7.85
C GLY A 133 1.60 -19.45 6.86
N GLY A 134 2.78 -19.76 6.31
CA GLY A 134 3.00 -20.88 5.40
C GLY A 134 3.11 -22.20 6.15
N THR A 135 2.50 -23.26 5.63
CA THR A 135 2.83 -24.63 6.03
C THR A 135 4.11 -25.07 5.31
N THR A 136 4.20 -26.31 4.86
CA THR A 136 5.34 -26.80 4.06
C THR A 136 5.46 -26.14 2.67
N ALA A 137 4.43 -25.45 2.20
CA ALA A 137 4.39 -24.81 0.88
C ALA A 137 4.92 -23.36 0.86
N GLY A 138 5.24 -22.79 2.02
CA GLY A 138 5.64 -21.39 2.16
C GLY A 138 4.46 -20.42 2.22
N GLY A 139 4.68 -19.26 2.84
CA GLY A 139 3.66 -18.23 3.03
C GLY A 139 3.43 -17.34 1.81
N TYR A 140 2.74 -16.22 2.02
CA TYR A 140 2.36 -15.27 0.98
C TYR A 140 3.55 -14.84 0.09
N GLY A 141 4.70 -14.49 0.67
CA GLY A 141 5.90 -14.09 -0.07
C GLY A 141 6.45 -15.17 -1.02
N VAL A 142 6.37 -16.45 -0.64
CA VAL A 142 6.80 -17.57 -1.50
C VAL A 142 5.85 -17.72 -2.68
N SER A 143 4.53 -17.63 -2.44
CA SER A 143 3.52 -17.72 -3.49
C SER A 143 3.72 -16.65 -4.59
N ILE A 144 4.19 -15.48 -4.18
CA ILE A 144 4.46 -14.33 -5.04
C ILE A 144 5.70 -14.57 -5.89
N ALA A 145 6.81 -14.91 -5.24
CA ALA A 145 8.06 -15.19 -5.92
C ALA A 145 7.87 -16.33 -6.93
N ARG A 146 7.13 -17.37 -6.54
CA ARG A 146 6.75 -18.47 -7.41
C ARG A 146 5.90 -18.00 -8.60
N ARG A 147 4.88 -17.17 -8.39
CA ARG A 147 4.03 -16.66 -9.47
C ARG A 147 4.82 -15.82 -10.49
N GLU A 148 5.72 -14.95 -10.02
CA GLU A 148 6.57 -14.17 -10.93
C GLU A 148 7.56 -15.07 -11.68
N TRP A 149 8.12 -16.10 -11.03
CA TRP A 149 8.99 -17.08 -11.68
C TRP A 149 8.25 -17.92 -12.74
N GLU A 150 7.07 -18.45 -12.41
CA GLU A 150 6.22 -19.23 -13.31
C GLU A 150 5.81 -18.42 -14.54
N GLU A 151 5.55 -17.11 -14.37
CA GLU A 151 5.28 -16.23 -15.49
C GLU A 151 6.48 -16.11 -16.45
N VAL A 152 7.70 -15.90 -15.92
CA VAL A 152 8.92 -15.84 -16.75
C VAL A 152 9.17 -17.17 -17.44
N SER A 153 9.04 -18.29 -16.70
CA SER A 153 9.21 -19.64 -17.25
C SER A 153 8.25 -19.88 -18.41
N ARG A 154 6.96 -19.56 -18.23
CA ARG A 154 5.95 -19.73 -19.28
C ARG A 154 6.30 -18.95 -20.55
N ILE A 155 6.83 -17.73 -20.41
CA ILE A 155 7.26 -16.92 -21.57
C ILE A 155 8.48 -17.55 -22.24
N ALA A 156 9.40 -18.12 -21.45
CA ALA A 156 10.55 -18.86 -21.97
C ALA A 156 10.15 -20.13 -22.74
N ASP A 157 9.09 -20.81 -22.29
CA ASP A 157 8.52 -21.99 -22.95
C ASP A 157 7.73 -21.66 -24.24
N GLY A 158 7.80 -20.42 -24.72
CA GLY A 158 7.18 -19.98 -25.98
C GLY A 158 5.78 -19.38 -25.83
N ASN A 159 5.23 -19.33 -24.62
CA ASN A 159 3.93 -18.68 -24.36
C ASN A 159 4.12 -17.18 -24.10
N ALA A 160 4.42 -16.45 -25.17
CA ALA A 160 4.63 -15.01 -25.11
C ALA A 160 3.40 -14.27 -24.55
N LEU A 161 3.63 -13.39 -23.57
CA LEU A 161 2.63 -12.40 -23.13
C LEU A 161 2.33 -11.45 -24.29
N LYS A 162 1.05 -11.35 -24.65
CA LYS A 162 0.54 -10.32 -25.57
C LYS A 162 0.04 -9.11 -24.77
N PRO A 163 0.02 -7.90 -25.36
CA PRO A 163 -0.63 -6.76 -24.73
C PRO A 163 -2.09 -7.08 -24.36
N ASP A 164 -2.47 -6.79 -23.11
CA ASP A 164 -3.82 -7.01 -22.60
C ASP A 164 -4.66 -5.74 -22.81
N TRP A 165 -5.32 -5.66 -23.97
CA TRP A 165 -6.11 -4.50 -24.35
C TRP A 165 -7.38 -4.32 -23.50
N ASN A 166 -7.90 -5.37 -22.86
CA ASN A 166 -9.02 -5.22 -21.94
C ASN A 166 -8.57 -4.44 -20.71
N ARG A 167 -7.48 -4.88 -20.08
CA ARG A 167 -6.92 -4.21 -18.90
C ARG A 167 -6.38 -2.82 -19.23
N ASN A 168 -5.72 -2.65 -20.38
CA ASN A 168 -5.25 -1.34 -20.82
C ASN A 168 -6.43 -0.41 -21.12
N GLY A 169 -7.52 -0.93 -21.69
CA GLY A 169 -8.76 -0.19 -21.91
C GLY A 169 -9.35 0.36 -20.61
N TYR A 170 -9.43 -0.45 -19.56
CA TYR A 170 -9.86 0.03 -18.23
C TYR A 170 -8.91 1.07 -17.65
N THR A 171 -7.60 0.90 -17.83
CA THR A 171 -6.60 1.88 -17.38
C THR A 171 -6.79 3.23 -18.08
N LEU A 172 -6.97 3.22 -19.40
CA LEU A 172 -7.19 4.43 -20.20
C LEU A 172 -8.55 5.07 -19.88
N ALA A 173 -9.59 4.28 -19.65
CA ALA A 173 -10.89 4.76 -19.22
C ALA A 173 -10.83 5.42 -17.82
N ALA A 174 -10.11 4.82 -16.87
CA ALA A 174 -9.89 5.39 -15.55
C ALA A 174 -9.07 6.69 -15.61
N PHE A 175 -8.06 6.75 -16.50
CA PHE A 175 -7.33 7.99 -16.79
C PHE A 175 -8.28 9.06 -17.36
N GLY A 176 -9.09 8.73 -18.36
CA GLY A 176 -10.06 9.64 -18.97
C GLY A 176 -11.09 10.16 -17.96
N MET A 177 -11.63 9.28 -17.10
CA MET A 177 -12.54 9.67 -16.02
C MET A 177 -11.85 10.61 -15.04
N THR A 178 -10.62 10.31 -14.63
CA THR A 178 -9.86 11.18 -13.72
C THR A 178 -9.59 12.55 -14.34
N ALA A 179 -9.20 12.60 -15.61
CA ALA A 179 -9.00 13.85 -16.35
C ALA A 179 -10.30 14.66 -16.46
N LEU A 180 -11.43 13.99 -16.71
CA LEU A 180 -12.76 14.62 -16.71
C LEU A 180 -13.10 15.22 -15.34
N LEU A 181 -12.86 14.48 -14.25
CA LEU A 181 -13.10 14.98 -12.89
C LEU A 181 -12.22 16.19 -12.56
N VAL A 182 -10.95 16.18 -12.99
CA VAL A 182 -10.06 17.34 -12.88
C VAL A 182 -10.60 18.53 -13.67
N LEU A 183 -11.07 18.32 -14.91
CA LEU A 183 -11.64 19.37 -15.74
C LEU A 183 -12.93 19.96 -15.12
N ILE A 184 -13.82 19.10 -14.62
CA ILE A 184 -15.05 19.52 -13.94
C ILE A 184 -14.70 20.37 -12.72
N ARG A 185 -13.74 19.92 -11.91
CA ARG A 185 -13.35 20.63 -10.68
C ARG A 185 -12.66 21.95 -10.96
N THR A 186 -11.87 22.06 -12.04
CA THR A 186 -11.23 23.32 -12.44
C THR A 186 -12.22 24.33 -13.01
N ARG A 187 -13.26 23.88 -13.74
CA ARG A 187 -14.29 24.77 -14.31
C ARG A 187 -15.43 25.09 -13.34
N PHE A 188 -15.77 24.16 -12.45
CA PHE A 188 -16.84 24.27 -11.47
C PHE A 188 -16.31 23.93 -10.07
N PRO A 189 -15.70 24.90 -9.36
CA PRO A 189 -15.10 24.65 -8.04
C PRO A 189 -16.07 24.17 -6.97
N ARG A 190 -17.38 24.45 -7.13
CA ARG A 190 -18.46 23.98 -6.23
C ARG A 190 -18.93 22.55 -6.52
N SER A 191 -18.38 21.89 -7.54
CA SER A 191 -18.75 20.52 -7.87
C SER A 191 -18.43 19.57 -6.72
N PRO A 192 -19.36 18.66 -6.34
CA PRO A 192 -19.10 17.63 -5.35
C PRO A 192 -18.13 16.54 -5.87
N PHE A 193 -17.91 16.50 -7.19
CA PHE A 193 -17.05 15.50 -7.81
C PHE A 193 -15.57 15.82 -7.58
N HIS A 194 -14.86 14.88 -6.94
CA HIS A 194 -13.45 15.04 -6.57
C HIS A 194 -12.58 13.94 -7.20
N PRO A 195 -11.56 14.29 -8.00
CA PRO A 195 -10.70 13.30 -8.65
C PRO A 195 -9.95 12.43 -7.63
N LEU A 196 -9.48 13.04 -6.53
CA LEU A 196 -8.76 12.32 -5.49
C LEU A 196 -9.65 11.29 -4.75
N GLY A 197 -10.92 11.61 -4.48
CA GLY A 197 -11.86 10.65 -3.89
C GLY A 197 -12.07 9.44 -4.79
N PHE A 198 -12.20 9.67 -6.10
CA PHE A 198 -12.30 8.59 -7.09
C PHE A 198 -11.07 7.69 -7.09
N VAL A 199 -9.86 8.27 -7.24
CA VAL A 199 -8.60 7.52 -7.32
C VAL A 199 -8.31 6.73 -6.04
N MET A 200 -8.50 7.34 -4.86
CA MET A 200 -8.22 6.67 -3.58
C MET A 200 -9.14 5.46 -3.31
N THR A 201 -10.34 5.44 -3.91
CA THR A 201 -11.28 4.31 -3.77
C THR A 201 -11.09 3.18 -4.80
N MET A 202 -10.31 3.40 -5.87
CA MET A 202 -10.11 2.36 -6.89
C MET A 202 -9.30 1.17 -6.37
N SER A 203 -8.36 1.41 -5.45
CA SER A 203 -7.60 0.35 -4.78
C SER A 203 -8.32 -0.07 -3.50
N TYR A 204 -8.88 -1.27 -3.49
CA TYR A 204 -9.57 -1.88 -2.33
C TYR A 204 -10.77 -1.09 -1.75
N GLY A 205 -11.34 -0.09 -2.46
CA GLY A 205 -12.45 0.71 -1.93
C GLY A 205 -13.71 -0.09 -1.58
N TYR A 206 -13.91 -1.26 -2.19
CA TYR A 206 -15.02 -2.16 -1.86
C TYR A 206 -14.96 -2.69 -0.41
N ALA A 207 -13.78 -2.72 0.22
CA ALA A 207 -13.66 -3.16 1.61
C ALA A 207 -14.07 -2.06 2.60
N TYR A 208 -14.12 -0.80 2.17
CA TYR A 208 -14.24 0.35 3.08
C TYR A 208 -15.49 1.18 2.91
N TRP A 209 -16.24 1.00 1.83
CA TRP A 209 -17.44 1.81 1.56
C TRP A 209 -18.38 1.85 2.77
N GLY A 210 -18.55 0.72 3.47
CA GLY A 210 -19.37 0.61 4.67
C GLY A 210 -18.85 1.50 5.80
N SER A 211 -17.57 1.38 6.18
CA SER A 211 -16.95 2.19 7.23
C SER A 211 -16.98 3.69 6.90
N TYR A 212 -16.69 4.07 5.65
CA TYR A 212 -16.79 5.47 5.20
C TYR A 212 -18.22 6.00 5.29
N LEU A 213 -19.21 5.20 4.86
CA LEU A 213 -20.61 5.57 4.94
C LEU A 213 -21.08 5.72 6.39
N THR A 214 -20.63 4.82 7.29
CA THR A 214 -20.92 4.90 8.72
C THR A 214 -20.34 6.17 9.33
N ILE A 215 -19.04 6.46 9.09
CA ILE A 215 -18.40 7.69 9.60
C ILE A 215 -19.10 8.93 9.04
N TRP A 216 -19.45 8.93 7.76
CA TRP A 216 -20.20 10.02 7.14
C TRP A 216 -21.57 10.22 7.81
N ALA A 217 -22.32 9.15 8.07
CA ALA A 217 -23.61 9.21 8.73
C ALA A 217 -23.51 9.75 10.16
N PHE A 218 -22.57 9.24 10.97
CA PHE A 218 -22.31 9.75 12.31
C PHE A 218 -21.90 11.22 12.30
N LYS A 219 -20.98 11.61 11.41
CA LYS A 219 -20.57 13.01 11.25
C LYS A 219 -21.75 13.90 10.87
N ALA A 220 -22.60 13.46 9.95
CA ALA A 220 -23.79 14.20 9.54
C ALA A 220 -24.78 14.38 10.70
N ILE A 221 -25.00 13.33 11.52
CA ILE A 221 -25.86 13.40 12.71
C ILE A 221 -25.29 14.37 13.74
N ILE A 222 -24.01 14.25 14.07
CA ILE A 222 -23.33 15.11 15.06
C ILE A 222 -23.41 16.59 14.64
N LEU A 223 -23.12 16.88 13.37
CA LEU A 223 -23.18 18.24 12.85
C LEU A 223 -24.60 18.79 12.81
N ARG A 224 -25.62 17.96 12.55
CA ARG A 224 -27.03 18.38 12.58
C ARG A 224 -27.56 18.63 13.98
N LEU A 225 -27.14 17.84 14.97
CA LEU A 225 -27.66 17.92 16.34
C LEU A 225 -26.96 19.01 17.18
N GLY A 226 -25.64 19.14 17.08
CA GLY A 226 -24.86 20.03 17.95
C GLY A 226 -23.87 20.93 17.23
N GLY A 227 -23.92 20.95 15.90
CA GLY A 227 -23.03 21.78 15.08
C GLY A 227 -21.54 21.47 15.28
N VAL A 228 -20.71 22.45 14.95
CA VAL A 228 -19.25 22.34 15.01
C VAL A 228 -18.73 22.21 16.45
N ARG A 229 -19.44 22.78 17.44
CA ARG A 229 -19.04 22.71 18.85
C ARG A 229 -19.12 21.27 19.37
N LEU A 230 -20.21 20.56 19.11
CA LEU A 230 -20.34 19.15 19.49
C LEU A 230 -19.32 18.27 18.76
N TYR A 231 -19.07 18.55 17.47
CA TYR A 231 -18.03 17.86 16.71
C TYR A 231 -16.65 17.95 17.37
N HIS A 232 -16.21 19.16 17.76
CA HIS A 232 -14.93 19.32 18.46
C HIS A 232 -14.92 18.66 19.85
N HIS A 233 -16.06 18.68 20.56
CA HIS A 233 -16.15 18.02 21.86
C HIS A 233 -16.05 16.49 21.76
N LEU A 234 -16.55 15.90 20.67
CA LEU A 234 -16.48 14.46 20.41
C LEU A 234 -15.21 14.03 19.67
N ALA A 235 -14.42 14.95 19.13
CA ALA A 235 -13.17 14.62 18.44
C ALA A 235 -12.23 13.72 19.25
N PRO A 236 -12.01 13.93 20.57
CA PRO A 236 -11.20 13.03 21.40
C PRO A 236 -11.74 11.59 21.47
N VAL A 237 -13.06 11.39 21.39
CA VAL A 237 -13.67 10.05 21.39
C VAL A 237 -13.28 9.28 20.12
N PHE A 238 -13.30 9.93 18.96
CA PHE A 238 -12.89 9.30 17.70
C PHE A 238 -11.39 9.00 17.67
N VAL A 239 -10.56 9.91 18.20
CA VAL A 239 -9.12 9.64 18.39
C VAL A 239 -8.92 8.46 19.32
N GLY A 240 -9.67 8.40 20.43
CA GLY A 240 -9.66 7.27 21.37
C GLY A 240 -10.10 5.96 20.72
N LEU A 241 -11.06 5.97 19.81
CA LEU A 241 -11.50 4.79 19.07
C LEU A 241 -10.39 4.25 18.16
N VAL A 242 -9.70 5.13 17.43
CA VAL A 242 -8.57 4.76 16.57
C VAL A 242 -7.42 4.20 17.41
N MET A 243 -7.06 4.88 18.51
CA MET A 243 -6.02 4.40 19.42
C MET A 243 -6.41 3.08 20.09
N GLY A 244 -7.67 2.93 20.47
CA GLY A 244 -8.22 1.70 21.04
C GLY A 244 -8.13 0.53 20.06
N GLN A 245 -8.44 0.74 18.78
CA GLN A 245 -8.26 -0.27 17.74
C GLN A 245 -6.79 -0.67 17.58
N ILE A 246 -5.88 0.31 17.53
CA ILE A 246 -4.43 0.05 17.41
C ILE A 246 -3.94 -0.77 18.61
N VAL A 247 -4.29 -0.39 19.83
CA VAL A 247 -3.91 -1.11 21.06
C VAL A 247 -4.52 -2.49 21.10
N ALA A 248 -5.80 -2.63 20.73
CA ALA A 248 -6.49 -3.91 20.71
C ALA A 248 -5.81 -4.89 19.74
N LEU A 249 -5.50 -4.46 18.52
CA LEU A 249 -4.90 -5.31 17.49
C LEU A 249 -3.39 -5.55 17.71
N SER A 250 -2.65 -4.53 18.17
CA SER A 250 -1.18 -4.63 18.26
C SER A 250 -0.70 -5.22 19.57
N PHE A 251 -1.50 -5.14 20.64
CA PHE A 251 -1.09 -5.58 21.97
C PHE A 251 -2.07 -6.59 22.58
N VAL A 252 -3.35 -6.22 22.74
CA VAL A 252 -4.31 -7.05 23.47
C VAL A 252 -4.49 -8.41 22.79
N TRP A 253 -4.65 -8.40 21.47
CA TRP A 253 -4.92 -9.60 20.70
C TRP A 253 -3.72 -10.56 20.63
N PRO A 254 -2.49 -10.12 20.29
CA PRO A 254 -1.30 -10.98 20.36
C PRO A 254 -1.04 -11.52 21.76
N VAL A 255 -1.19 -10.70 22.81
CA VAL A 255 -1.00 -11.13 24.20
C VAL A 255 -2.02 -12.19 24.58
N TRP A 256 -3.30 -11.97 24.28
CA TRP A 256 -4.34 -12.96 24.52
C TRP A 256 -4.10 -14.26 23.76
N ALA A 257 -3.66 -14.17 22.51
CA ALA A 257 -3.35 -15.33 21.67
C ALA A 257 -2.24 -16.20 22.27
N LEU A 258 -1.19 -15.61 22.85
CA LEU A 258 -0.09 -16.35 23.50
C LEU A 258 -0.58 -17.29 24.61
N PHE A 259 -1.63 -16.89 25.34
CA PHE A 259 -2.21 -17.67 26.44
C PHE A 259 -3.43 -18.50 26.03
N SER A 260 -3.87 -18.41 24.77
CA SER A 260 -5.05 -19.11 24.28
C SER A 260 -4.69 -20.47 23.67
N PRO A 261 -5.67 -21.41 23.59
CA PRO A 261 -5.48 -22.68 22.88
C PRO A 261 -4.99 -22.47 21.44
N ASP A 262 -4.30 -23.46 20.87
CA ASP A 262 -3.59 -23.31 19.57
C ASP A 262 -4.50 -22.90 18.40
N GLU A 263 -5.79 -23.22 18.46
CA GLU A 263 -6.80 -22.76 17.50
C GLU A 263 -6.88 -21.22 17.39
N TRP A 264 -6.63 -20.52 18.50
CA TRP A 264 -6.68 -19.07 18.58
C TRP A 264 -5.34 -18.42 18.24
N LYS A 265 -4.21 -19.12 18.47
CA LYS A 265 -2.89 -18.66 18.02
C LYS A 265 -2.83 -18.56 16.50
N VAL A 266 -3.41 -19.53 15.80
CA VAL A 266 -3.53 -19.50 14.33
C VAL A 266 -4.42 -18.35 13.90
N ARG A 267 -5.66 -18.24 14.41
CA ARG A 267 -6.57 -17.12 14.09
C ARG A 267 -6.04 -15.74 14.49
N ALA A 268 -5.07 -15.70 15.40
CA ALA A 268 -4.47 -14.46 15.82
C ALA A 268 -3.44 -13.90 14.85
N ASP A 269 -3.01 -14.71 13.87
CA ASP A 269 -2.16 -14.24 12.79
C ASP A 269 -2.95 -13.25 11.90
N PRO A 270 -2.63 -11.94 11.93
CA PRO A 270 -3.32 -10.94 11.12
C PRO A 270 -3.12 -11.20 9.61
N LEU A 271 -2.15 -12.03 9.22
CA LEU A 271 -1.88 -12.38 7.83
C LEU A 271 -2.84 -13.45 7.28
N ILE A 272 -3.60 -14.18 8.12
CA ILE A 272 -4.60 -15.16 7.62
C ILE A 272 -5.72 -14.50 6.83
N TYR A 273 -5.97 -13.21 7.07
CA TYR A 273 -7.01 -12.45 6.39
C TYR A 273 -6.56 -11.84 5.05
N PHE A 274 -5.32 -12.12 4.62
CA PHE A 274 -4.73 -11.67 3.35
C PHE A 274 -4.33 -12.83 2.44
#